data_AF-A0AAU6D075-F1
#
_entry.id   AF-A0AAU6D075-F1
#
_cell.length_a   1.000
_cell.length_b   1.000
_cell.length_c   1.000
_cell.angle_alpha   90.00
_cell.angle_beta   90.00
_cell.angle_gamma   90.00
#
_symmetry.space_group_name_H-M   'P 1'
#
loop_
_entity.id
_entity.type
_entity.pdbx_description
1 polymer ?
#
loop_
_entity_poly.entity_id
_entity_poly.type
_entity_poly.pdbx_seq_one_letter_code
_entity_poly.pdbx_strand_id
1 'polypeptide(L)' 'MSYEPLEALRSAGTPVDLLSDSEREVFAALSPDEVSVLGSIQTRLNAVAAAVEGQVADSNTNVVC' A
#
# COMPACT_ATOMS: atom_id res chain seq x y z
N MET A 1 -4.17 -8.42 -26.25
CA MET A 1 -4.80 -7.69 -25.12
C MET A 1 -3.74 -6.75 -24.58
N SER A 2 -4.02 -5.45 -24.53
CA SER A 2 -3.18 -4.52 -23.78
C SER A 2 -3.28 -4.89 -22.31
N TYR A 3 -2.15 -4.88 -21.60
CA TYR A 3 -2.15 -5.00 -20.16
C TYR A 3 -2.54 -3.63 -19.60
N GLU A 4 -3.51 -3.60 -18.68
CA GLU A 4 -4.05 -2.38 -18.06
C GLU A 4 -3.65 -2.36 -16.57
N PRO A 5 -2.52 -1.73 -16.19
CA PRO A 5 -2.00 -1.80 -14.83
C PRO A 5 -2.96 -1.21 -13.78
N LEU A 6 -3.65 -0.13 -14.14
CA LEU A 6 -4.62 0.53 -13.27
C LEU A 6 -5.83 -0.35 -12.97
N GLU A 7 -6.28 -1.14 -13.94
CA GLU A 7 -7.37 -2.11 -13.77
C GLU A 7 -6.96 -3.21 -12.79
N ALA A 8 -5.73 -3.73 -12.94
CA ALA A 8 -5.17 -4.74 -12.04
C ALA A 8 -5.03 -4.23 -10.61
N LEU A 9 -4.54 -3.00 -10.42
CA LEU A 9 -4.44 -2.36 -9.11
C LEU A 9 -5.83 -2.09 -8.48
N ARG A 10 -6.80 -1.65 -9.28
CA ARG A 10 -8.18 -1.47 -8.83
C ARG A 10 -8.79 -2.79 -8.35
N SER A 11 -8.61 -3.86 -9.13
CA SER A 11 -9.10 -5.19 -8.76
C SER A 11 -8.40 -5.76 -7.52
N ALA A 12 -7.17 -5.32 -7.23
CA ALA A 12 -6.45 -5.67 -6.01
C ALA A 12 -6.91 -4.87 -4.78
N GLY A 13 -7.88 -3.95 -4.92
CA GLY A 13 -8.39 -3.13 -3.84
C GLY A 13 -7.59 -1.85 -3.57
N THR A 14 -6.66 -1.49 -4.46
CA THR A 14 -5.96 -0.19 -4.39
C THR A 14 -6.88 0.91 -4.93
N PRO A 15 -7.10 2.02 -4.18
CA PRO A 15 -8.00 3.09 -4.60
C PRO A 15 -7.35 4.00 -5.65
N VAL A 16 -7.17 3.48 -6.87
CA VAL A 16 -6.59 4.20 -8.01
C VAL A 16 -7.37 5.47 -8.39
N ASP A 17 -8.65 5.53 -8.02
CA ASP A 17 -9.52 6.68 -8.30
C ASP A 17 -9.22 7.88 -7.37
N LEU A 18 -8.51 7.67 -6.26
CA LEU A 18 -8.04 8.75 -5.37
C LEU A 18 -6.69 9.34 -5.80
N LEU A 19 -6.00 8.69 -6.74
CA LEU A 19 -4.74 9.19 -7.28
C LEU A 19 -4.98 10.42 -8.16
N SER A 20 -4.06 11.38 -8.08
CA SER A 20 -3.96 12.47 -9.04
C SER A 20 -3.60 11.94 -10.44
N ASP A 21 -3.85 12.75 -11.48
CA ASP A 21 -3.58 12.32 -12.85
C ASP A 21 -2.10 12.00 -13.08
N SER A 22 -1.19 12.75 -12.47
CA SER A 22 0.25 12.50 -12.53
C SER A 22 0.64 11.18 -11.87
N GLU A 23 0.00 10.82 -10.76
CA GLU A 23 0.25 9.53 -10.11
C GLU A 23 -0.31 8.38 -10.95
N ARG A 24 -1.52 8.51 -11.49
CA ARG A 24 -2.11 7.51 -12.39
C ARG A 24 -1.23 7.24 -13.60
N GLU A 25 -0.60 8.26 -14.16
CA GLU A 25 0.32 8.12 -15.29
C GLU A 25 1.55 7.28 -14.92
N VAL A 26 2.10 7.45 -13.72
CA VAL A 26 3.19 6.61 -13.19
C VAL A 26 2.73 5.16 -13.03
N PHE A 27 1.57 4.93 -12.43
CA PHE A 27 1.04 3.57 -12.24
C PHE A 27 0.63 2.90 -13.55
N ALA A 28 0.17 3.66 -14.55
CA ALA A 28 -0.17 3.15 -15.88
C ALA A 28 1.07 2.72 -16.69
N ALA A 29 2.27 3.19 -16.32
CA ALA A 29 3.52 2.78 -16.95
C ALA A 29 4.11 1.49 -16.37
N LEU A 30 3.52 0.94 -15.30
CA LEU A 30 4.05 -0.24 -14.62
C LEU A 30 3.86 -1.52 -15.43
N SER A 31 4.87 -2.37 -15.39
CA SER A 31 4.81 -3.73 -15.92
C SER A 31 3.96 -4.66 -15.03
N PRO A 32 3.53 -5.82 -15.56
CA PRO A 32 2.80 -6.83 -14.77
C PRO A 32 3.56 -7.31 -13.53
N ASP A 33 4.88 -7.49 -13.65
CA ASP A 33 5.73 -7.93 -12.54
C ASP A 33 5.80 -6.87 -11.43
N GLU A 34 5.91 -5.60 -11.78
CA GLU A 34 5.93 -4.50 -10.81
C GLU A 34 4.60 -4.36 -10.07
N VAL A 35 3.47 -4.47 -10.78
CA VAL A 35 2.14 -4.48 -10.14
C VAL A 35 1.99 -5.66 -9.17
N SER A 36 2.52 -6.84 -9.53
CA SER A 36 2.52 -8.02 -8.65
C SER A 36 3.34 -7.77 -7.37
N VAL A 37 4.51 -7.14 -7.50
CA VAL A 37 5.35 -6.77 -6.35
C VAL A 37 4.61 -5.78 -5.43
N LEU A 38 3.98 -4.74 -6.00
CA LEU A 38 3.21 -3.77 -5.22
C LEU A 38 2.05 -4.43 -4.46
N GLY A 39 1.30 -5.33 -5.12
CA GLY A 39 0.23 -6.10 -4.47
C GLY A 39 0.74 -6.98 -3.33
N SER A 40 1.90 -7.60 -3.49
CA SER A 40 2.56 -8.41 -2.44
C SER A 40 2.96 -7.56 -1.24
N ILE A 41 3.53 -6.37 -1.46
CA ILE A 41 3.88 -5.43 -0.39
C ILE A 41 2.63 -4.98 0.35
N GLN A 42 1.59 -4.54 -0.36
CA GLN A 42 0.33 -4.09 0.25
C GLN A 42 -0.31 -5.20 1.09
N THR A 43 -0.32 -6.44 0.61
CA THR A 43 -0.82 -7.60 1.36
C THR A 43 -0.07 -7.79 2.67
N ARG A 44 1.27 -7.71 2.64
CA ARG A 44 2.10 -7.87 3.85
C ARG A 44 1.87 -6.74 4.84
N LEU A 45 1.74 -5.50 4.35
CA LEU A 45 1.44 -4.34 5.19
C LEU A 45 0.07 -4.48 5.86
N ASN A 46 -0.96 -4.87 5.10
CA ASN A 46 -2.30 -5.09 5.65
C ASN A 46 -2.31 -6.23 6.69
N ALA A 47 -1.54 -7.30 6.48
CA ALA A 47 -1.45 -8.41 7.42
C ALA A 47 -0.81 -8.02 8.77
N VAL A 48 0.07 -7.01 8.78
CA VAL A 48 0.70 -6.51 10.01
C VAL A 48 0.03 -5.25 10.56
N ALA A 49 -0.90 -4.63 9.84
CA ALA A 49 -1.56 -3.39 10.23
C ALA A 49 -2.18 -3.49 11.63
N ALA A 50 -2.91 -4.58 11.92
CA ALA A 50 -3.51 -4.82 13.24
C ALA A 50 -2.50 -4.98 14.39
N ALA A 51 -1.23 -5.31 14.09
CA ALA A 51 -0.18 -5.40 15.10
C ALA A 51 0.45 -4.03 15.43
N VAL A 52 0.23 -3.03 14.57
CA VAL A 52 0.80 -1.67 14.68
C VAL A 52 -0.28 -0.65 15.04
N GLU A 53 -1.47 -0.77 14.48
CA GLU A 53 -2.66 0.06 14.78
C GLU A 53 -3.15 -0.25 16.20
N GLY A 54 -2.64 0.50 17.19
CA GLY A 54 -2.95 0.31 18.61
C GLY A 54 -1.72 0.35 19.52
N GLN A 55 -0.51 0.41 18.96
CA GLN A 55 0.68 0.76 19.72
C GLN A 55 0.59 2.26 20.09
N VAL A 56 -0.08 2.55 21.20
CA VAL A 56 0.23 3.76 21.97
C VAL A 56 1.69 3.62 22.32
N ALA A 57 2.56 4.46 21.76
CA ALA A 57 3.92 4.57 22.24
C ALA A 57 3.82 4.78 23.76
N ASP A 58 4.14 3.75 24.54
CA ASP A 58 4.13 3.81 26.00
C ASP A 58 5.32 4.70 26.40
N SER A 59 5.15 6.00 26.14
CA SER A 59 6.04 7.06 26.54
C SER A 59 5.70 7.37 27.99
N ASN A 60 5.98 6.43 28.89
CA ASN A 60 5.92 6.73 30.31
C ASN A 60 7.17 6.27 31.06
N THR A 61 8.12 7.20 31.04
CA THR A 61 8.80 7.76 32.20
C THR A 61 9.59 6.77 33.07
N ASN A 62 10.89 6.75 32.78
CA ASN A 62 11.93 6.35 33.72
C ASN A 62 11.88 7.24 34.98
N VAL A 63 11.04 6.90 35.96
CA VAL A 63 11.17 7.38 37.34
C VAL A 63 11.98 6.34 38.10
N VAL A 64 13.30 6.54 38.15
CA VAL A 64 14.16 5.78 39.06
C VAL A 64 14.22 6.54 40.38
N CYS A 65 13.69 5.92 41.43
CA CYS A 65 13.86 6.31 42.82
C CYS A 65 15.31 6.13 43.31
#